data_AF-A0A0A6RVS9-F1
#
_entry.id   AF-A0A0A6RVS9-F1
#
_cell.length_a   1.000
_cell.length_b   1.000
_cell.length_c   1.000
_cell.angle_alpha   90.00
_cell.angle_beta   90.00
_cell.angle_gamma   90.00
#
_symmetry.space_group_name_H-M   'P 1'
#
loop_
_entity.id
_entity.type
_entity.pdbx_description
1 polymer ?
#
loop_
_entity_poly.entity_id
_entity_poly.type
_entity_poly.pdbx_seq_one_letter_code
_entity_poly.pdbx_strand_id
1 'polypeptide(L)'
;MIISFGLRQVMEPDSAQTIENYFSDASQLLPNALKMANQRSWQALEFAIIGPSLQSKLKQWITSEQVKAFSRQIDEVLMQQSQKFRQTCLLDLRRLQSQNDWQASGTEIATHCNSFHRFTDQQSLIDNAWQVVKESAKQLDKEGFLALSELLQYRPPNGPPLLIAAFAYFLRHEIANDKQLSQTLSFTLLERISQEQTQGFNALQNAIQTLGNEFQRTMQEISCQLTQVEETVSDTHKSVIEMHKMLAAMQTQLAHLQAEKQSANQQDLKKQAIQETLPHFERLPPKQQAKLADFWLNELDKTPTVVKPPKLADFWLADYPVSNAQEPSEKKAIQQQNVKLGKAFQD
;
A
#
# COMPACT_ATOMS: atom_id res chain seq x y z
N MET A 1 20.39 29.92 -16.90
CA MET A 1 19.64 29.26 -15.80
C MET A 1 18.20 29.77 -15.63
N ILE A 2 17.94 31.08 -15.55
CA ILE A 2 16.57 31.64 -15.37
C ILE A 2 15.58 31.16 -16.45
N ILE A 3 16.00 31.21 -17.71
CA ILE A 3 15.20 30.77 -18.87
C ILE A 3 14.78 29.30 -18.72
N SER A 4 15.72 28.44 -18.35
CA SER A 4 15.49 27.00 -18.18
C SER A 4 14.48 26.68 -17.08
N PHE A 5 14.57 27.41 -15.96
CA PHE A 5 13.63 27.25 -14.87
C PHE A 5 12.22 27.71 -15.28
N GLY A 6 12.09 28.88 -15.91
CA GLY A 6 10.81 29.39 -16.37
C GLY A 6 10.18 28.55 -17.49
N LEU A 7 10.99 28.01 -18.41
CA LEU A 7 10.56 27.06 -19.43
C LEU A 7 9.94 25.82 -18.78
N ARG A 8 10.59 25.28 -17.75
CA ARG A 8 10.09 24.12 -17.00
C ARG A 8 8.76 24.41 -16.30
N GLN A 9 8.58 25.60 -15.73
CA GLN A 9 7.31 25.99 -15.12
C GLN A 9 6.15 26.10 -16.10
N VAL A 10 6.42 26.36 -17.37
CA VAL A 10 5.38 26.58 -18.38
C VAL A 10 5.08 25.31 -19.16
N MET A 11 6.08 24.49 -19.45
CA MET A 11 5.94 23.34 -20.33
C MET A 11 5.86 21.98 -19.62
N GLU A 12 6.05 21.95 -18.30
CA GLU A 12 6.20 20.72 -17.49
C GLU A 12 6.96 19.58 -18.22
N PRO A 13 8.06 19.82 -18.96
CA PRO A 13 8.59 18.80 -19.86
C PRO A 13 9.15 17.61 -19.06
N ASP A 14 8.70 16.41 -19.43
CA ASP A 14 9.00 15.19 -18.68
C ASP A 14 10.38 14.60 -18.96
N SER A 15 11.00 15.04 -20.06
CA SER A 15 12.30 14.56 -20.49
C SER A 15 13.13 15.65 -21.19
N ALA A 16 14.44 15.55 -21.02
CA ALA A 16 15.46 16.24 -21.80
C ALA A 16 15.20 16.19 -23.30
N GLN A 17 14.83 15.00 -23.76
CA GLN A 17 14.65 14.70 -25.16
C GLN A 17 13.55 15.53 -25.78
N THR A 18 12.45 15.74 -25.05
CA THR A 18 11.33 16.57 -25.53
C THR A 18 11.78 18.01 -25.77
N ILE A 19 12.60 18.57 -24.86
CA ILE A 19 13.11 19.93 -24.98
C ILE A 19 14.12 20.03 -26.12
N GLU A 20 15.07 19.08 -26.21
CA GLU A 20 16.03 19.01 -27.31
C GLU A 20 15.35 18.91 -28.67
N ASN A 21 14.27 18.12 -28.76
CA ASN A 21 13.47 17.99 -29.97
C ASN A 21 12.81 19.33 -30.36
N TYR A 22 12.31 20.11 -29.39
CA TYR A 22 11.77 21.44 -29.68
C TYR A 22 12.84 22.45 -30.13
N PHE A 23 14.06 22.36 -29.60
CA PHE A 23 15.16 23.22 -30.06
C PHE A 23 15.73 22.79 -31.42
N SER A 24 15.60 21.51 -31.75
CA SER A 24 15.99 20.93 -33.04
C SER A 24 14.90 21.09 -34.12
N ASP A 25 13.70 21.55 -33.74
CA ASP A 25 12.62 21.80 -34.67
C ASP A 25 13.01 22.93 -35.65
N ALA A 26 12.86 22.64 -36.95
CA ALA A 26 13.12 23.58 -38.03
C ALA A 26 12.24 24.84 -37.94
N SER A 27 11.10 24.75 -37.22
CA SER A 27 10.17 25.87 -37.04
C SER A 27 10.75 27.03 -36.22
N GLN A 28 11.73 26.76 -35.34
CA GLN A 28 12.33 27.73 -34.41
C GLN A 28 11.30 28.52 -33.56
N LEU A 29 10.05 28.05 -33.44
CA LEU A 29 8.98 28.78 -32.76
C LEU A 29 9.24 28.91 -31.26
N LEU A 30 9.56 27.81 -30.58
CA LEU A 30 9.87 27.83 -29.14
C LEU A 30 11.15 28.63 -28.82
N PRO A 31 12.29 28.43 -29.54
CA PRO A 31 13.48 29.27 -29.34
C PRO A 31 13.19 30.77 -29.48
N ASN A 32 12.40 31.16 -30.48
CA ASN A 32 12.01 32.56 -30.67
C ASN A 32 11.12 33.07 -29.54
N ALA A 33 10.13 32.28 -29.11
CA ALA A 33 9.27 32.63 -27.97
C ALA A 33 10.09 32.81 -26.67
N LEU A 34 11.06 31.92 -26.42
CA LEU A 34 11.95 32.03 -25.25
C LEU A 34 12.84 33.26 -25.29
N LYS A 35 13.41 33.56 -26.46
CA LYS A 35 14.21 34.76 -26.68
C LYS A 35 13.39 36.03 -26.42
N MET A 36 12.18 36.10 -26.97
CA MET A 36 11.27 37.23 -26.79
C MET A 36 10.80 37.37 -25.34
N ALA A 37 10.47 36.26 -24.68
CA ALA A 37 10.10 36.26 -23.27
C ALA A 37 11.23 36.75 -22.36
N ASN A 38 12.47 36.29 -22.60
CA ASN A 38 13.65 36.75 -21.89
C ASN A 38 13.84 38.26 -22.09
N GLN A 39 13.85 38.73 -23.33
CA GLN A 39 13.99 40.15 -23.64
C GLN A 39 12.91 41.01 -22.96
N ARG A 40 11.64 40.61 -23.04
CA ARG A 40 10.53 41.33 -22.43
C ARG A 40 10.60 41.32 -20.90
N SER A 41 11.11 40.24 -20.29
CA SER A 41 11.30 40.17 -18.84
C SER A 41 12.33 41.18 -18.32
N TRP A 42 13.45 41.35 -19.03
CA TRP A 42 14.45 42.37 -18.71
C TRP A 42 13.96 43.79 -18.97
N GLN A 43 13.20 44.00 -20.05
CA GLN A 43 12.56 45.30 -20.32
C GLN A 43 11.55 45.67 -19.24
N ALA A 44 10.75 44.71 -18.77
CA ALA A 44 9.82 44.93 -17.67
C ALA A 44 10.54 45.33 -16.38
N LEU A 45 11.67 44.67 -16.09
CA LEU A 45 12.54 45.05 -14.97
C LEU A 45 13.09 46.48 -15.14
N GLU A 46 13.57 46.84 -16.33
CA GLU A 46 14.03 48.22 -16.61
C GLU A 46 12.92 49.24 -16.35
N PHE A 47 11.71 49.01 -16.88
CA PHE A 47 10.58 49.93 -16.70
C PHE A 47 10.14 50.08 -15.26
N ALA A 48 10.25 49.01 -14.48
CA ALA A 48 9.93 49.05 -13.07
C ALA A 48 11.01 49.80 -12.26
N ILE A 49 12.29 49.71 -12.62
CA ILE A 49 13.36 50.50 -11.96
C ILE A 49 13.22 52.00 -12.25
N ILE A 50 12.85 52.35 -13.47
CA ILE A 50 12.63 53.74 -13.88
C ILE A 50 11.47 54.40 -13.10
N GLY A 51 10.45 53.62 -12.76
CA GLY A 51 9.30 54.09 -11.97
C GLY A 51 8.14 54.70 -12.78
N PRO A 52 7.12 55.25 -12.08
CA PRO A 52 5.79 55.54 -12.65
C PRO A 52 5.77 56.66 -13.71
N SER A 53 6.75 57.57 -13.68
CA SER A 53 6.81 58.69 -14.63
C SER A 53 6.91 58.23 -16.09
N LEU A 54 7.63 57.14 -16.34
CA LEU A 54 7.82 56.56 -17.69
C LEU A 54 6.83 55.42 -17.99
N GLN A 55 6.32 54.72 -16.99
CA GLN A 55 5.23 53.74 -17.17
C GLN A 55 3.99 54.39 -17.83
N SER A 56 3.74 55.67 -17.54
CA SER A 56 2.65 56.44 -18.16
C SER A 56 2.73 56.54 -19.69
N LYS A 57 3.95 56.52 -20.25
CA LYS A 57 4.21 56.59 -21.69
C LYS A 57 4.13 55.23 -22.38
N LEU A 58 4.30 54.14 -21.63
CA LEU A 58 4.28 52.75 -22.12
C LEU A 58 2.94 52.04 -21.88
N LYS A 59 1.90 52.79 -21.50
CA LYS A 59 0.54 52.26 -21.25
C LYS A 59 -0.02 51.41 -22.38
N GLN A 60 0.39 51.63 -23.63
CA GLN A 60 -0.05 50.82 -24.78
C GLN A 60 0.55 49.40 -24.80
N TRP A 61 1.75 49.22 -24.25
CA TRP A 61 2.42 47.92 -24.16
C TRP A 61 2.14 47.21 -22.83
N ILE A 62 1.86 47.98 -21.78
CA ILE A 62 1.70 47.52 -20.39
C ILE A 62 0.22 47.62 -19.97
N THR A 63 -0.70 47.15 -20.81
CA THR A 63 -2.13 47.09 -20.44
C THR A 63 -2.44 45.92 -19.52
N SER A 64 -1.58 44.90 -19.45
CA SER A 64 -1.86 43.74 -18.62
C SER A 64 -1.75 44.05 -17.12
N GLU A 65 -2.78 43.66 -16.37
CA GLU A 65 -2.83 43.84 -14.91
C GLU A 65 -1.65 43.20 -14.19
N GLN A 66 -1.07 42.15 -14.78
CA GLN A 66 0.07 41.42 -14.22
C GLN A 66 1.37 42.22 -14.27
N VAL A 67 1.64 42.99 -15.33
CA VAL A 67 2.81 43.88 -15.36
C VAL A 67 2.66 45.02 -14.35
N LYS A 68 1.43 45.50 -14.10
CA LYS A 68 1.18 46.46 -13.00
C LYS A 68 1.45 45.85 -11.63
N ALA A 69 1.02 44.60 -11.40
CA ALA A 69 1.30 43.88 -10.16
C ALA A 69 2.81 43.67 -9.95
N PHE A 70 3.53 43.29 -11.02
CA PHE A 70 4.98 43.18 -11.05
C PHE A 70 5.67 44.51 -10.70
N SER A 71 5.27 45.63 -11.33
CA SER A 71 5.84 46.94 -11.04
C SER A 71 5.63 47.37 -9.60
N ARG A 72 4.45 47.09 -9.00
CA ARG A 72 4.20 47.39 -7.59
C ARG A 72 5.15 46.66 -6.64
N GLN A 73 5.46 45.40 -6.93
CA GLN A 73 6.39 44.62 -6.11
C GLN A 73 7.80 45.22 -6.17
N ILE A 74 8.26 45.68 -7.35
CA ILE A 74 9.54 46.38 -7.48
C ILE A 74 9.51 47.72 -6.79
N ASP A 75 8.44 48.48 -6.98
CA ASP A 75 8.30 49.81 -6.38
C ASP A 75 8.40 49.71 -4.86
N GLU A 76 7.83 48.68 -4.23
CA GLU A 76 7.97 48.42 -2.79
C GLU A 76 9.43 48.22 -2.37
N VAL A 77 10.21 47.45 -3.12
CA VAL A 77 11.66 47.27 -2.90
C VAL A 77 12.40 48.60 -3.05
N LEU A 78 12.15 49.26 -4.18
CA LEU A 78 12.91 50.41 -4.59
C LEU A 78 12.55 51.65 -3.77
N MET A 79 11.37 51.69 -3.15
CA MET A 79 10.99 52.76 -2.20
C MET A 79 11.89 52.77 -0.97
N GLN A 80 12.46 51.62 -0.59
CA GLN A 80 13.43 51.52 0.50
C GLN A 80 14.85 51.90 0.07
N GLN A 81 15.10 52.03 -1.25
CA GLN A 81 16.41 52.26 -1.83
C GLN A 81 16.61 53.70 -2.31
N SER A 82 17.86 54.15 -2.31
CA SER A 82 18.21 55.51 -2.76
C SER A 82 17.98 55.71 -4.27
N GLN A 83 17.71 56.94 -4.70
CA GLN A 83 17.63 57.27 -6.14
C GLN A 83 18.94 56.96 -6.89
N LYS A 84 20.10 57.09 -6.21
CA LYS A 84 21.40 56.72 -6.76
C LYS A 84 21.47 55.22 -7.07
N PHE A 85 20.99 54.37 -6.15
CA PHE A 85 20.93 52.92 -6.36
C PHE A 85 20.13 52.57 -7.62
N ARG A 86 18.93 53.17 -7.79
CA ARG A 86 18.11 52.96 -9.00
C ARG A 86 18.84 53.34 -10.29
N GLN A 87 19.55 54.47 -10.28
CA GLN A 87 20.33 54.92 -11.44
C GLN A 87 21.48 53.96 -11.75
N THR A 88 22.20 53.48 -10.73
CA THR A 88 23.26 52.48 -10.90
C THR A 88 22.69 51.17 -11.45
N CYS A 89 21.57 50.66 -10.91
CA CYS A 89 20.92 49.46 -11.45
C CYS A 89 20.53 49.61 -12.92
N LEU A 90 20.05 50.79 -13.33
CA LEU A 90 19.71 51.05 -14.74
C LEU A 90 20.94 51.09 -15.64
N LEU A 91 22.04 51.68 -15.17
CA LEU A 91 23.31 51.67 -15.91
C LEU A 91 23.85 50.24 -16.05
N ASP A 92 23.82 49.46 -14.97
CA ASP A 92 24.23 48.06 -14.95
C ASP A 92 23.39 47.24 -15.94
N LEU A 93 22.06 47.37 -15.89
CA LEU A 93 21.14 46.63 -16.76
C LEU A 93 21.33 46.97 -18.24
N ARG A 94 21.55 48.25 -18.59
CA ARG A 94 21.80 48.65 -19.98
C ARG A 94 23.15 48.17 -20.48
N ARG A 95 24.17 48.21 -19.62
CA ARG A 95 25.50 47.66 -19.94
C ARG A 95 25.45 46.15 -20.11
N LEU A 96 24.65 45.46 -19.31
CA LEU A 96 24.40 44.02 -19.46
C LEU A 96 23.75 43.72 -20.82
N GLN A 97 22.71 44.48 -21.18
CA GLN A 97 22.00 44.30 -22.45
C GLN A 97 22.86 44.60 -23.67
N SER A 98 23.80 45.55 -23.59
CA SER A 98 24.68 45.86 -24.71
C SER A 98 25.71 44.78 -25.01
N GLN A 99 25.97 43.87 -24.06
CA GLN A 99 26.94 42.78 -24.25
C GLN A 99 26.41 41.63 -25.11
N ASN A 100 25.10 41.52 -25.36
CA ASN A 100 24.43 40.43 -26.11
C ASN A 100 24.72 38.98 -25.64
N ASP A 101 25.62 38.78 -24.69
CA ASP A 101 26.16 37.48 -24.23
C ASP A 101 25.20 36.75 -23.28
N TRP A 102 24.13 37.41 -22.84
CA TRP A 102 23.14 36.86 -21.91
C TRP A 102 22.01 36.08 -22.60
N GLN A 103 22.16 35.78 -23.90
CA GLN A 103 21.29 34.85 -24.62
C GLN A 103 21.80 33.43 -24.42
N ALA A 104 21.21 32.69 -23.48
CA ALA A 104 21.52 31.28 -23.30
C ALA A 104 21.25 30.50 -24.59
N SER A 105 22.19 29.67 -25.00
CA SER A 105 22.01 28.79 -26.16
C SER A 105 20.91 27.75 -25.87
N GLY A 106 20.23 27.26 -26.91
CA GLY A 106 19.17 26.25 -26.74
C GLY A 106 19.65 24.98 -26.04
N THR A 107 20.89 24.57 -26.30
CA THR A 107 21.54 23.41 -25.69
C THR A 107 21.85 23.64 -24.20
N GLU A 108 22.32 24.83 -23.83
CA GLU A 108 22.46 25.21 -22.41
C GLU A 108 21.11 25.24 -21.72
N ILE A 109 20.07 25.76 -22.39
CA ILE A 109 18.74 25.83 -21.81
C ILE A 109 18.24 24.41 -21.51
N ALA A 110 18.32 23.50 -22.48
CA ALA A 110 17.95 22.09 -22.33
C ALA A 110 18.73 21.39 -21.21
N THR A 111 20.06 21.58 -21.18
CA THR A 111 20.93 21.00 -20.16
C THR A 111 20.51 21.43 -18.75
N HIS A 112 20.29 22.72 -18.53
CA HIS A 112 19.82 23.23 -17.24
C HIS A 112 18.37 22.82 -16.94
N CYS A 113 17.50 22.69 -17.95
CA CYS A 113 16.14 22.20 -17.75
C CYS A 113 16.14 20.79 -17.17
N ASN A 114 17.13 19.96 -17.53
CA ASN A 114 17.26 18.58 -17.04
C ASN A 114 17.69 18.51 -15.59
N SER A 115 18.52 19.46 -15.12
CA SER A 115 18.98 19.47 -13.72
C SER A 115 17.88 19.80 -12.72
N PHE A 116 16.78 20.41 -13.15
CA PHE A 116 15.66 20.66 -12.25
C PHE A 116 14.91 19.36 -11.97
N HIS A 117 14.72 19.05 -10.69
CA HIS A 117 13.90 17.91 -10.28
C HIS A 117 12.43 18.21 -10.58
N ARG A 118 11.60 17.17 -10.72
CA ARG A 118 10.15 17.36 -10.70
C ARG A 118 9.78 17.85 -9.31
N PHE A 119 9.30 19.08 -9.22
CA PHE A 119 8.79 19.61 -7.97
C PHE A 119 7.31 19.22 -7.89
N THR A 120 7.02 18.23 -7.06
CA THR A 120 5.63 17.89 -6.68
C THR A 120 5.05 18.89 -5.68
N ASP A 121 5.92 19.69 -5.06
CA ASP A 121 5.58 20.71 -4.07
C ASP A 121 5.89 22.12 -4.60
N GLN A 122 4.91 23.02 -4.46
CA GLN A 122 5.01 24.42 -4.89
C GLN A 122 6.13 25.16 -4.15
N GLN A 123 6.35 24.87 -2.87
CA GLN A 123 7.36 25.58 -2.08
C GLN A 123 8.77 25.23 -2.54
N SER A 124 9.01 23.93 -2.78
CA SER A 124 10.27 23.42 -3.34
C SER A 124 10.60 24.05 -4.70
N LEU A 125 9.59 24.29 -5.54
CA LEU A 125 9.75 25.01 -6.80
C LEU A 125 10.16 26.47 -6.57
N ILE A 126 9.53 27.18 -5.64
CA ILE A 126 9.89 28.58 -5.31
C ILE A 126 11.33 28.65 -4.76
N ASP A 127 11.72 27.73 -3.88
CA ASP A 127 13.06 27.74 -3.29
C ASP A 127 14.16 27.43 -4.33
N ASN A 128 13.90 26.53 -5.29
CA ASN A 128 14.81 26.31 -6.41
C ASN A 128 14.89 27.52 -7.35
N ALA A 129 13.77 28.21 -7.58
CA ALA A 129 13.77 29.47 -8.33
C ALA A 129 14.73 30.49 -7.68
N TRP A 130 14.67 30.60 -6.35
CA TRP A 130 15.56 31.47 -5.57
C TRP A 130 17.03 31.06 -5.68
N GLN A 131 17.35 29.76 -5.68
CA GLN A 131 18.73 29.29 -5.87
C GLN A 131 19.27 29.72 -7.25
N VAL A 132 18.48 29.53 -8.31
CA VAL A 132 18.86 29.94 -9.68
C VAL A 132 19.12 31.44 -9.78
N VAL A 133 18.26 32.28 -9.18
CA VAL A 133 18.46 33.73 -9.19
C VAL A 133 19.65 34.13 -8.34
N LYS A 134 19.88 33.47 -7.20
CA LYS A 134 21.05 33.71 -6.36
C LYS A 134 22.36 33.39 -7.10
N GLU A 135 22.40 32.31 -7.85
CA GLU A 135 23.58 31.97 -8.67
C GLU A 135 23.79 32.96 -9.81
N SER A 136 22.71 33.36 -10.48
CA SER A 136 22.76 34.39 -11.54
C SER A 136 23.22 35.73 -10.98
N ALA A 137 22.75 36.12 -9.79
CA ALA A 137 23.20 37.32 -9.09
C ALA A 137 24.69 37.25 -8.71
N LYS A 138 25.18 36.10 -8.23
CA LYS A 138 26.62 35.90 -7.97
C LYS A 138 27.46 36.02 -9.23
N GLN A 139 26.95 35.61 -10.39
CA GLN A 139 27.65 35.79 -11.65
C GLN A 139 27.71 37.28 -12.04
N LEU A 140 26.59 38.00 -11.93
CA LEU A 140 26.53 39.44 -12.18
C LEU A 140 27.47 40.24 -11.25
N ASP A 141 27.56 39.83 -9.98
CA ASP A 141 28.49 40.39 -9.00
C ASP A 141 29.95 40.25 -9.46
N LYS A 142 30.35 39.05 -9.90
CA LYS A 142 31.70 38.79 -10.45
C LYS A 142 32.02 39.61 -11.71
N GLU A 143 31.01 39.93 -12.50
CA GLU A 143 31.14 40.75 -13.71
C GLU A 143 31.09 42.27 -13.42
N GLY A 144 30.88 42.65 -12.15
CA GLY A 144 30.90 44.04 -11.69
C GLY A 144 29.55 44.75 -11.70
N PHE A 145 28.44 44.03 -11.89
CA PHE A 145 27.07 44.56 -11.87
C PHE A 145 26.48 44.50 -10.46
N LEU A 146 27.13 45.17 -9.51
CA LEU A 146 26.84 45.07 -8.07
C LEU A 146 25.39 45.44 -7.73
N ALA A 147 24.90 46.57 -8.23
CA ALA A 147 23.58 47.08 -7.85
C ALA A 147 22.46 46.20 -8.43
N LEU A 148 22.64 45.73 -9.68
CA LEU A 148 21.72 44.79 -10.30
C LEU A 148 21.69 43.43 -9.58
N SER A 149 22.86 42.92 -9.16
CA SER A 149 22.95 41.67 -8.40
C SER A 149 22.24 41.75 -7.05
N GLU A 150 22.31 42.90 -6.38
CA GLU A 150 21.61 43.17 -5.12
C GLU A 150 20.09 43.22 -5.35
N LEU A 151 19.64 43.91 -6.40
CA LEU A 151 18.23 44.00 -6.76
C LEU A 151 17.60 42.62 -7.03
N LEU A 152 18.29 41.75 -7.77
CA LEU A 152 17.79 40.42 -8.09
C LEU A 152 17.67 39.50 -6.87
N GLN A 153 18.43 39.76 -5.81
CA GLN A 153 18.38 38.96 -4.57
C GLN A 153 17.24 39.37 -3.64
N TYR A 154 16.53 40.45 -3.93
CA TYR A 154 15.40 40.87 -3.10
C TYR A 154 14.27 39.84 -3.14
N ARG A 155 13.88 39.32 -1.96
CA ARG A 155 12.84 38.31 -1.80
C ARG A 155 11.50 38.93 -1.39
N PRO A 156 10.48 38.97 -2.28
CA PRO A 156 9.11 39.27 -1.86
C PRO A 156 8.63 38.26 -0.81
N PRO A 157 7.76 38.67 0.13
CA PRO A 157 7.41 37.88 1.31
C PRO A 157 6.78 36.51 1.00
N ASN A 158 6.11 36.33 -0.14
CA ASN A 158 5.46 35.07 -0.53
C ASN A 158 5.45 34.87 -2.06
N GLY A 159 6.61 34.84 -2.72
CA GLY A 159 6.62 34.70 -4.17
C GLY A 159 7.91 34.13 -4.78
N PRO A 160 7.84 33.72 -6.06
CA PRO A 160 9.02 33.42 -6.85
C PRO A 160 9.87 34.68 -7.04
N PRO A 161 11.17 34.53 -7.38
CA PRO A 161 11.98 35.64 -7.81
C PRO A 161 11.32 36.39 -8.94
N LEU A 162 11.39 37.71 -8.83
CA LEU A 162 10.57 38.57 -9.65
C LEU A 162 10.89 38.44 -11.15
N LEU A 163 12.17 38.35 -11.50
CA LEU A 163 12.61 38.14 -12.88
C LEU A 163 12.08 36.82 -13.47
N ILE A 164 12.03 35.75 -12.66
CA ILE A 164 11.44 34.47 -13.06
C ILE A 164 9.93 34.62 -13.30
N ALA A 165 9.22 35.34 -12.42
CA ALA A 165 7.80 35.59 -12.57
C ALA A 165 7.48 36.36 -13.87
N ALA A 166 8.24 37.42 -14.17
CA ALA A 166 8.11 38.15 -15.44
C ALA A 166 8.42 37.27 -16.64
N PHE A 167 9.49 36.49 -16.60
CA PHE A 167 9.83 35.59 -17.68
C PHE A 167 8.72 34.57 -17.95
N ALA A 168 8.22 33.89 -16.91
CA ALA A 168 7.14 32.92 -17.05
C ALA A 168 5.85 33.56 -17.59
N TYR A 169 5.55 34.80 -17.18
CA TYR A 169 4.43 35.56 -17.72
C TYR A 169 4.58 35.82 -19.22
N PHE A 170 5.71 36.42 -19.64
CA PHE A 170 5.91 36.74 -21.06
C PHE A 170 6.02 35.48 -21.90
N LEU A 171 6.58 34.39 -21.40
CA LEU A 171 6.63 33.12 -22.12
C LEU A 171 5.22 32.57 -22.40
N ARG A 172 4.34 32.55 -21.39
CA ARG A 172 2.93 32.17 -21.60
C ARG A 172 2.25 33.07 -22.62
N HIS A 173 2.58 34.37 -22.61
CA HIS A 173 2.03 35.33 -23.56
C HIS A 173 2.55 35.10 -24.99
N GLU A 174 3.85 34.85 -25.19
CA GLU A 174 4.42 34.49 -26.50
C GLU A 174 3.81 33.20 -27.04
N ILE A 175 3.67 32.18 -26.19
CA ILE A 175 3.03 30.91 -26.55
C ILE A 175 1.57 31.14 -26.97
N ALA A 176 0.82 31.95 -26.21
CA ALA A 176 -0.59 32.20 -26.51
C ALA A 176 -0.80 33.00 -27.81
N ASN A 177 0.12 33.92 -28.13
CA ASN A 177 0.05 34.73 -29.34
C ASN A 177 0.41 33.96 -30.61
N ASP A 178 1.23 32.91 -30.49
CA ASP A 178 1.56 32.01 -31.58
C ASP A 178 0.63 30.78 -31.56
N LYS A 179 -0.42 30.84 -32.38
CA LYS A 179 -1.42 29.76 -32.46
C LYS A 179 -0.79 28.42 -32.82
N GLN A 180 0.23 28.39 -33.68
CA GLN A 180 0.89 27.15 -34.09
C GLN A 180 1.70 26.56 -32.94
N LEU A 181 2.45 27.40 -32.22
CA LEU A 181 3.20 26.98 -31.04
C LEU A 181 2.26 26.47 -29.94
N SER A 182 1.20 27.22 -29.64
CA SER A 182 0.19 26.83 -28.64
C SER A 182 -0.47 25.48 -28.97
N GLN A 183 -0.87 25.27 -30.23
CA GLN A 183 -1.45 24.01 -30.68
C GLN A 183 -0.46 22.85 -30.58
N THR A 184 0.79 23.07 -30.99
CA THR A 184 1.84 22.05 -30.94
C THR A 184 2.12 21.64 -29.49
N LEU A 185 2.27 22.61 -28.59
CA LEU A 185 2.47 22.34 -27.15
C LEU A 185 1.26 21.62 -26.54
N SER A 186 0.05 22.05 -26.88
CA SER A 186 -1.19 21.40 -26.40
C SER A 186 -1.30 19.95 -26.87
N PHE A 187 -0.96 19.68 -28.14
CA PHE A 187 -0.95 18.33 -28.69
C PHE A 187 0.09 17.45 -28.00
N THR A 188 1.31 17.96 -27.80
CA THR A 188 2.36 17.21 -27.09
C THR A 188 1.96 16.91 -25.64
N LEU A 189 1.29 17.84 -24.94
CA LEU A 189 0.75 17.59 -23.60
C LEU A 189 -0.32 16.49 -23.61
N LEU A 190 -1.25 16.51 -24.58
CA LEU A 190 -2.28 15.48 -24.72
C LEU A 190 -1.70 14.10 -25.06
N GLU A 191 -0.74 14.05 -25.99
CA GLU A 191 -0.04 12.82 -26.37
C GLU A 191 0.66 12.21 -25.15
N ARG A 192 1.31 13.05 -24.35
CA ARG A 192 1.95 12.63 -23.10
C ARG A 192 0.96 12.07 -22.09
N ILE A 193 -0.14 12.78 -21.81
CA ILE A 193 -1.17 12.30 -20.87
C ILE A 193 -1.68 10.92 -21.32
N SER A 194 -1.87 10.73 -22.63
CA SER A 194 -2.26 9.44 -23.22
C SER A 194 -1.20 8.34 -22.99
N GLN A 195 0.09 8.66 -23.16
CA GLN A 195 1.20 7.74 -22.87
C GLN A 195 1.27 7.35 -21.39
N GLU A 196 1.15 8.32 -20.47
CA GLU A 196 1.15 8.07 -19.03
C GLU A 196 -0.05 7.21 -18.60
N GLN A 197 -1.25 7.48 -19.16
CA GLN A 197 -2.43 6.64 -18.93
C GLN A 197 -2.22 5.21 -19.43
N THR A 198 -1.64 5.06 -20.63
CA THR A 198 -1.31 3.74 -21.19
C THR A 198 -0.33 2.97 -20.29
N GLN A 199 0.72 3.64 -19.80
CA GLN A 199 1.66 3.05 -18.83
C GLN A 199 0.97 2.67 -17.53
N GLY A 200 0.09 3.53 -17.00
CA GLY A 200 -0.71 3.26 -15.81
C GLY A 200 -1.64 2.06 -15.98
N PHE A 201 -2.33 1.93 -17.11
CA PHE A 201 -3.17 0.77 -17.41
C PHE A 201 -2.37 -0.52 -17.55
N ASN A 202 -1.19 -0.47 -18.18
CA ASN A 202 -0.30 -1.62 -18.27
C ASN A 202 0.20 -2.05 -16.88
N ALA A 203 0.59 -1.09 -16.03
CA ALA A 203 0.99 -1.39 -14.65
C ALA A 203 -0.17 -2.02 -13.85
N LEU A 204 -1.39 -1.50 -14.00
CA LEU A 204 -2.59 -2.07 -13.38
C LEU A 204 -2.89 -3.48 -13.89
N GLN A 205 -2.81 -3.71 -15.22
CA GLN A 205 -3.00 -5.03 -15.81
C GLN A 205 -2.00 -6.04 -15.25
N ASN A 206 -0.72 -5.66 -15.13
CA ASN A 206 0.32 -6.50 -14.55
C ASN A 206 0.05 -6.82 -13.07
N ALA A 207 -0.42 -5.84 -12.29
CA ALA A 207 -0.80 -6.05 -10.89
C ALA A 207 -1.97 -7.03 -10.76
N ILE A 208 -3.01 -6.88 -11.60
CA ILE A 208 -4.17 -7.80 -11.62
C ILE A 208 -3.74 -9.22 -12.01
N GLN A 209 -2.88 -9.37 -13.02
CA GLN A 209 -2.35 -10.68 -13.43
C GLN A 209 -1.53 -11.33 -12.31
N THR A 210 -0.70 -10.54 -11.62
CA THR A 210 0.10 -11.01 -10.49
C THR A 210 -0.80 -11.51 -9.36
N LEU A 211 -1.81 -10.71 -8.98
CA LEU A 211 -2.79 -11.09 -7.96
C LEU A 211 -3.58 -12.34 -8.37
N GLY A 212 -3.97 -12.45 -9.63
CA GLY A 212 -4.64 -13.64 -10.17
C GLY A 212 -3.80 -14.91 -10.04
N ASN A 213 -2.50 -14.81 -10.36
CA ASN A 213 -1.56 -15.92 -10.22
C ASN A 213 -1.34 -16.33 -8.75
N GLU A 214 -1.20 -15.35 -7.85
CA GLU A 214 -1.06 -15.59 -6.40
C GLU A 214 -2.32 -16.22 -5.80
N PHE A 215 -3.49 -15.74 -6.20
CA PHE A 215 -4.77 -16.32 -5.79
C PHE A 215 -4.90 -17.78 -6.26
N GLN A 216 -4.60 -18.05 -7.53
CA GLN A 216 -4.65 -19.40 -8.08
C GLN A 216 -3.69 -20.35 -7.33
N ARG A 217 -2.47 -19.89 -7.05
CA ARG A 217 -1.50 -20.66 -6.26
C ARG A 217 -2.00 -20.97 -4.86
N THR A 218 -2.57 -19.97 -4.18
CA THR A 218 -3.12 -20.13 -2.82
C THR A 218 -4.28 -21.12 -2.80
N MET A 219 -5.18 -21.05 -3.79
CA MET A 219 -6.29 -22.01 -3.92
C MET A 219 -5.81 -23.44 -4.21
N GLN A 220 -4.77 -23.60 -5.02
CA GLN A 220 -4.14 -24.91 -5.26
C GLN A 220 -3.52 -25.48 -3.98
N GLU A 221 -2.85 -24.64 -3.18
CA GLU A 221 -2.28 -25.03 -1.90
C GLU A 221 -3.35 -25.44 -0.89
N ILE A 222 -4.44 -24.66 -0.76
CA ILE A 222 -5.59 -25.00 0.09
C ILE A 222 -6.22 -26.33 -0.35
N SER A 223 -6.41 -26.53 -1.66
CA SER A 223 -6.94 -27.79 -2.18
C SER A 223 -6.06 -28.98 -1.81
N CYS A 224 -4.74 -28.83 -1.91
CA CYS A 224 -3.79 -29.88 -1.53
C CYS A 224 -3.85 -30.19 -0.03
N GLN A 225 -3.91 -29.15 0.82
CA GLN A 225 -4.06 -29.31 2.27
C GLN A 225 -5.38 -30.00 2.65
N LEU A 226 -6.49 -29.68 1.98
CA LEU A 226 -7.78 -30.34 2.21
C LEU A 226 -7.72 -31.83 1.87
N THR A 227 -7.10 -32.20 0.74
CA THR A 227 -6.88 -33.61 0.38
C THR A 227 -6.04 -34.35 1.42
N GLN A 228 -5.00 -33.70 1.96
CA GLN A 228 -4.16 -34.28 3.01
C GLN A 228 -4.93 -34.48 4.33
N VAL A 229 -5.80 -33.54 4.70
CA VAL A 229 -6.68 -33.67 5.88
C VAL A 229 -7.67 -34.82 5.68
N GLU A 230 -8.29 -34.93 4.51
CA GLU A 230 -9.20 -36.02 4.17
C GLU A 230 -8.51 -37.39 4.28
N GLU A 231 -7.30 -37.52 3.75
CA GLU A 231 -6.48 -38.74 3.86
C GLU A 231 -6.18 -39.08 5.33
N THR A 232 -5.73 -38.09 6.12
CA THR A 232 -5.42 -38.28 7.54
C THR A 232 -6.64 -38.68 8.35
N VAL A 233 -7.81 -38.09 8.07
CA VAL A 233 -9.09 -38.45 8.71
C VAL A 233 -9.50 -39.86 8.33
N SER A 234 -9.37 -40.24 7.05
CA SER A 234 -9.65 -41.59 6.55
C SER A 234 -8.79 -42.64 7.26
N ASP A 235 -7.49 -42.39 7.40
CA ASP A 235 -6.57 -43.31 8.07
C ASP A 235 -6.78 -43.36 9.59
N THR A 236 -7.08 -42.22 10.21
CA THR A 236 -7.49 -42.18 11.63
C THR A 236 -8.75 -43.00 11.85
N HIS A 237 -9.75 -42.87 10.95
CA HIS A 237 -10.99 -43.64 11.02
C HIS A 237 -10.74 -45.15 10.89
N LYS A 238 -9.90 -45.59 9.93
CA LYS A 238 -9.47 -46.99 9.82
C LYS A 238 -8.80 -47.48 11.10
N SER A 239 -7.88 -46.70 11.67
CA SER A 239 -7.20 -47.06 12.93
C SER A 239 -8.18 -47.19 14.09
N VAL A 240 -9.19 -46.32 14.18
CA VAL A 240 -10.23 -46.40 15.20
C VAL A 240 -11.07 -47.67 15.02
N ILE A 241 -11.43 -48.03 13.79
CA ILE A 241 -12.15 -49.29 13.50
C ILE A 241 -11.31 -50.50 13.95
N GLU A 242 -10.02 -50.53 13.63
CA GLU A 242 -9.13 -51.63 14.06
C GLU A 242 -8.97 -51.71 15.57
N MET A 243 -8.83 -50.57 16.26
CA MET A 243 -8.82 -50.52 17.73
C MET A 243 -10.13 -51.06 18.32
N HIS A 244 -11.29 -50.72 17.75
CA HIS A 244 -12.58 -51.25 18.20
C HIS A 244 -12.66 -52.78 18.02
N LYS A 245 -12.17 -53.32 16.89
CA LYS A 245 -12.09 -54.78 16.68
C LYS A 245 -11.18 -55.45 17.72
N MET A 246 -10.01 -54.86 18.00
CA MET A 246 -9.08 -55.38 19.01
C MET A 246 -9.70 -55.37 20.42
N LEU A 247 -10.38 -54.28 20.80
CA LEU A 247 -11.09 -54.19 22.08
C LEU A 247 -12.21 -55.24 22.19
N ALA A 248 -12.98 -55.45 21.13
CA ALA A 248 -14.01 -56.49 21.10
C ALA A 248 -13.42 -57.90 21.25
N ALA A 249 -12.27 -58.17 20.61
CA ALA A 249 -11.55 -59.44 20.77
C ALA A 249 -11.04 -59.62 22.21
N MET A 250 -10.47 -58.57 22.81
CA MET A 250 -9.99 -58.60 24.20
C MET A 250 -11.13 -58.80 25.20
N GLN A 251 -12.28 -58.14 25.00
CA GLN A 251 -13.48 -58.38 25.81
C GLN A 251 -13.96 -59.83 25.70
N THR A 252 -13.92 -60.40 24.50
CA THR A 252 -14.26 -61.82 24.28
C THR A 252 -13.31 -62.75 25.04
N GLN A 253 -12.00 -62.46 25.03
CA GLN A 253 -11.00 -63.23 25.77
C GLN A 253 -11.20 -63.10 27.29
N LEU A 254 -11.49 -61.90 27.81
CA LEU A 254 -11.82 -61.70 29.22
C LEU A 254 -13.07 -62.48 29.63
N ALA A 255 -14.12 -62.46 28.80
CA ALA A 255 -15.33 -63.23 29.05
C ALA A 255 -15.03 -64.75 29.10
N HIS A 256 -14.17 -65.25 28.21
CA HIS A 256 -13.71 -66.63 28.25
C HIS A 256 -12.95 -66.96 29.56
N LEU A 257 -11.98 -66.14 29.95
CA LEU A 257 -11.22 -66.32 31.20
C LEU A 257 -12.12 -66.25 32.45
N GLN A 258 -13.12 -65.36 32.45
CA GLN A 258 -14.10 -65.29 33.53
C GLN A 258 -14.96 -66.55 33.59
N ALA A 259 -15.43 -67.07 32.45
CA ALA A 259 -16.19 -68.31 32.39
C ALA A 259 -15.36 -69.51 32.87
N GLU A 260 -14.07 -69.58 32.49
CA GLU A 260 -13.13 -70.60 32.95
C GLU A 260 -12.87 -70.51 34.46
N LYS A 261 -12.67 -69.30 35.01
CA LYS A 261 -12.52 -69.11 36.45
C LYS A 261 -13.79 -69.48 37.22
N GLN A 262 -14.97 -69.17 36.68
CA GLN A 262 -16.26 -69.56 37.28
C GLN A 262 -16.45 -71.08 37.26
N SER A 263 -16.09 -71.75 36.17
CA SER A 263 -16.18 -73.22 36.09
C SER A 263 -15.20 -73.91 37.05
N ALA A 264 -13.98 -73.40 37.18
CA ALA A 264 -13.00 -73.88 38.16
C ALA A 264 -13.51 -73.69 39.61
N ASN A 265 -13.99 -72.48 39.96
CA ASN A 265 -14.59 -72.23 41.27
C ASN A 265 -15.80 -73.13 41.55
N GLN A 266 -16.67 -73.36 40.56
CA GLN A 266 -17.79 -74.28 40.72
C GLN A 266 -17.33 -75.72 40.96
N GLN A 267 -16.27 -76.17 40.29
CA GLN A 267 -15.70 -77.51 40.51
C GLN A 267 -15.11 -77.63 41.91
N ASP A 268 -14.40 -76.62 42.41
CA ASP A 268 -13.83 -76.63 43.76
C ASP A 268 -14.92 -76.59 44.84
N LEU A 269 -15.96 -75.77 44.66
CA LEU A 269 -17.13 -75.76 45.54
C LEU A 269 -17.86 -77.11 45.53
N LYS A 270 -18.02 -77.75 44.36
CA LYS A 270 -18.59 -79.10 44.26
C LYS A 270 -17.74 -80.12 45.01
N LYS A 271 -16.40 -80.07 44.87
CA LYS A 271 -15.48 -80.95 45.60
C LYS A 271 -15.56 -80.74 47.12
N GLN A 272 -15.55 -79.49 47.59
CA GLN A 272 -15.72 -79.17 49.01
C GLN A 272 -17.06 -79.67 49.55
N ALA A 273 -18.16 -79.39 48.84
CA ALA A 273 -19.49 -79.86 49.24
C ALA A 273 -19.56 -81.40 49.32
N ILE A 274 -18.98 -82.11 48.34
CA ILE A 274 -18.85 -83.58 48.40
C ILE A 274 -18.04 -83.98 49.64
N GLN A 275 -16.92 -83.33 49.91
CA GLN A 275 -16.03 -83.68 51.01
C GLN A 275 -16.62 -83.39 52.41
N GLU A 276 -17.45 -82.37 52.55
CA GLU A 276 -18.19 -82.06 53.79
C GLU A 276 -19.39 -82.99 54.02
N THR A 277 -20.05 -83.43 52.94
CA THR A 277 -21.26 -84.26 53.02
C THR A 277 -20.98 -85.75 53.08
N LEU A 278 -19.85 -86.21 52.54
CA LEU A 278 -19.44 -87.63 52.56
C LEU A 278 -19.41 -88.26 53.98
N PRO A 279 -18.83 -87.61 55.01
CA PRO A 279 -18.79 -88.16 56.36
C PRO A 279 -20.17 -88.26 57.02
N HIS A 280 -21.10 -87.39 56.62
CA HIS A 280 -22.49 -87.43 57.10
C HIS A 280 -23.27 -88.55 56.42
N PHE A 281 -23.01 -88.79 55.14
CA PHE A 281 -23.62 -89.87 54.38
C PHE A 281 -23.19 -91.25 54.89
N GLU A 282 -21.91 -91.41 55.23
CA GLU A 282 -21.34 -92.66 55.77
C GLU A 282 -21.90 -93.05 57.15
N ARG A 283 -22.48 -92.11 57.90
CA ARG A 283 -23.11 -92.35 59.20
C ARG A 283 -24.59 -92.76 59.13
N LEU A 284 -25.21 -92.73 57.95
CA LEU A 284 -26.62 -93.09 57.78
C LEU A 284 -26.82 -94.62 57.69
N PRO A 285 -27.93 -95.18 58.24
CA PRO A 285 -28.24 -96.59 58.12
C PRO A 285 -28.42 -97.04 56.66
N PRO A 286 -28.05 -98.28 56.29
CA PRO A 286 -28.02 -98.75 54.89
C PRO A 286 -29.37 -98.65 54.14
N LYS A 287 -30.50 -98.72 54.85
CA LYS A 287 -31.85 -98.53 54.25
C LYS A 287 -32.14 -97.08 53.83
N GLN A 288 -31.48 -96.09 54.44
CA GLN A 288 -31.63 -94.66 54.11
C GLN A 288 -30.63 -94.20 53.04
N GLN A 289 -29.43 -94.79 53.01
CA GLN A 289 -28.44 -94.55 51.94
C GLN A 289 -29.00 -94.95 50.56
N ALA A 290 -29.71 -96.08 50.47
CA ALA A 290 -30.33 -96.52 49.21
C ALA A 290 -31.42 -95.55 48.70
N LYS A 291 -32.22 -94.95 49.60
CA LYS A 291 -33.25 -93.96 49.23
C LYS A 291 -32.66 -92.62 48.79
N LEU A 292 -31.53 -92.21 49.37
CA LEU A 292 -30.86 -90.97 49.01
C LEU A 292 -30.08 -91.09 47.69
N ALA A 293 -29.54 -92.26 47.35
CA ALA A 293 -28.90 -92.49 46.06
C ALA A 293 -29.88 -92.23 44.89
N ASP A 294 -31.12 -92.71 45.00
CA ASP A 294 -32.18 -92.44 44.01
C ASP A 294 -32.62 -90.97 43.97
N PHE A 295 -32.56 -90.27 45.11
CA PHE A 295 -32.87 -88.84 45.18
C PHE A 295 -31.80 -87.98 44.50
N TRP A 296 -30.52 -88.23 44.78
CA TRP A 296 -29.41 -87.49 44.18
C TRP A 296 -29.28 -87.73 42.67
N LEU A 297 -29.53 -88.94 42.18
CA LEU A 297 -29.58 -89.23 40.74
C LEU A 297 -30.72 -88.48 40.03
N ASN A 298 -31.83 -88.17 40.71
CA ASN A 298 -32.95 -87.39 40.15
C ASN A 298 -32.83 -85.86 40.33
N GLU A 299 -32.07 -85.37 41.31
CA GLU A 299 -31.89 -83.94 41.58
C GLU A 299 -30.67 -83.33 40.86
N LEU A 300 -29.60 -84.10 40.63
CA LEU A 300 -28.39 -83.59 39.95
C LEU A 300 -28.60 -83.25 38.46
N ASP A 301 -29.67 -83.76 37.84
CA ASP A 301 -30.04 -83.45 36.44
C ASP A 301 -30.88 -82.17 36.32
N LYS A 302 -31.34 -81.60 37.45
CA LYS A 302 -32.00 -80.30 37.49
C LYS A 302 -30.96 -79.21 37.72
N THR A 303 -30.25 -78.82 36.67
CA THR A 303 -29.37 -77.65 36.73
C THR A 303 -30.15 -76.43 37.23
N PRO A 304 -29.66 -75.67 38.22
CA PRO A 304 -30.31 -74.42 38.61
C PRO A 304 -30.31 -73.48 37.42
N THR A 305 -31.50 -73.01 37.04
CA THR A 305 -31.71 -71.96 36.03
C THR A 305 -30.90 -70.74 36.44
N VAL A 306 -29.79 -70.52 35.73
CA VAL A 306 -28.93 -69.35 35.86
C VAL A 306 -29.81 -68.11 35.72
N VAL A 307 -29.89 -67.32 36.79
CA VAL A 307 -30.58 -66.03 36.79
C VAL A 307 -29.93 -65.15 35.71
N LYS A 308 -30.74 -64.79 34.72
CA LYS A 308 -30.37 -63.97 33.57
C LYS A 308 -29.79 -62.63 34.09
N PRO A 309 -28.57 -62.23 33.71
CA PRO A 309 -28.06 -60.91 34.08
C PRO A 309 -28.97 -59.82 33.47
N PRO A 310 -29.16 -58.68 34.16
CA PRO A 310 -29.97 -57.58 33.64
C PRO A 310 -29.41 -57.10 32.29
N LYS A 311 -30.30 -56.83 31.34
CA LYS A 311 -29.95 -56.26 30.05
C LYS A 311 -29.29 -54.90 30.26
N LEU A 312 -28.01 -54.80 29.89
CA LEU A 312 -27.23 -53.58 29.81
C LEU A 312 -27.61 -52.78 28.54
N ALA A 313 -28.91 -52.53 28.34
CA ALA A 313 -29.44 -51.88 27.14
C ALA A 313 -29.74 -50.37 27.30
N ASP A 314 -29.60 -49.79 28.51
CA ASP A 314 -30.08 -48.43 28.76
C ASP A 314 -28.98 -47.39 29.06
N PHE A 315 -27.69 -47.69 28.84
CA PHE A 315 -26.60 -46.82 29.33
C PHE A 315 -25.77 -46.05 28.28
N TRP A 316 -26.14 -46.05 26.98
CA TRP A 316 -25.37 -45.35 25.93
C TRP A 316 -26.16 -44.50 24.92
N LEU A 317 -27.38 -44.06 25.25
CA LEU A 317 -28.14 -43.13 24.40
C LEU A 317 -28.77 -41.97 25.21
N ALA A 318 -27.97 -41.32 26.06
CA ALA A 318 -28.29 -40.00 26.59
C ALA A 318 -27.30 -38.96 26.02
N ASP A 319 -27.81 -38.17 25.08
CA ASP A 319 -27.43 -36.80 24.78
C ASP A 319 -25.93 -36.44 24.81
N TYR A 320 -25.28 -36.54 23.65
CA TYR A 320 -24.22 -35.58 23.34
C TYR A 320 -24.88 -34.30 22.81
N PRO A 321 -24.88 -33.18 23.57
CA PRO A 321 -25.15 -31.89 22.97
C PRO A 321 -24.06 -31.63 21.94
N VAL A 322 -24.47 -31.39 20.69
CA VAL A 322 -23.63 -30.74 19.69
C VAL A 322 -23.19 -29.41 20.32
N SER A 323 -21.95 -29.39 20.79
CA SER A 323 -21.32 -28.17 21.28
C SER A 323 -21.26 -27.22 20.09
N ASN A 324 -22.18 -26.26 20.06
CA ASN A 324 -22.06 -25.08 19.22
C ASN A 324 -20.66 -24.52 19.46
N ALA A 325 -19.87 -24.54 18.39
CA ALA A 325 -18.57 -23.94 18.35
C ALA A 325 -18.69 -22.49 18.84
N GLN A 326 -17.89 -22.19 19.86
CA GLN A 326 -17.51 -20.84 20.23
C GLN A 326 -17.05 -20.10 18.95
N GLU A 327 -17.89 -19.20 18.46
CA GLU A 327 -17.42 -18.09 17.62
C GLU A 327 -16.40 -17.28 18.43
N PRO A 328 -15.21 -16.99 17.88
CA PRO A 328 -14.21 -16.21 18.59
C PRO A 328 -14.71 -14.78 18.81
N SER A 329 -14.52 -14.29 20.03
CA SER A 329 -14.91 -12.97 20.51
C SER A 329 -14.16 -11.79 19.87
N GLU A 330 -13.61 -11.95 18.66
CA GLU A 330 -12.84 -10.92 17.96
C GLU A 330 -13.72 -9.91 17.19
N LYS A 331 -14.98 -10.24 16.89
CA LYS A 331 -15.87 -9.30 16.15
C LYS A 331 -16.36 -8.12 16.99
N LYS A 332 -16.37 -8.21 18.33
CA LYS A 332 -16.78 -7.08 19.20
C LYS A 332 -15.67 -6.04 19.43
N ALA A 333 -14.40 -6.39 19.26
CA ALA A 333 -13.29 -5.44 19.38
C ALA A 333 -13.18 -4.54 18.14
N ILE A 334 -13.39 -5.08 16.94
CA ILE A 334 -13.25 -4.33 15.68
C ILE A 334 -14.42 -3.34 15.48
N GLN A 335 -15.62 -3.66 15.98
CA GLN A 335 -16.78 -2.78 15.80
C GLN A 335 -16.79 -1.57 16.77
N GLN A 336 -16.09 -1.63 17.90
CA GLN A 336 -15.93 -0.47 18.79
C GLN A 336 -14.78 0.47 18.36
N GLN A 337 -13.79 -0.02 17.61
CA GLN A 337 -12.68 0.81 17.12
C GLN A 337 -13.07 1.67 15.91
N ASN A 338 -13.96 1.17 15.04
CA ASN A 338 -14.46 1.94 13.88
C ASN A 338 -15.43 3.07 14.25
N VAL A 339 -16.16 2.97 15.36
CA VAL A 339 -17.03 4.06 15.86
C VAL A 339 -16.21 5.20 16.47
N LYS A 340 -15.01 4.92 17.01
CA LYS A 340 -14.09 5.97 17.50
C LYS A 340 -13.36 6.71 16.38
N LEU A 341 -13.03 6.04 15.27
CA LEU A 341 -12.37 6.68 14.12
C LEU A 341 -13.33 7.53 13.27
N GLY A 342 -14.63 7.19 13.21
CA GLY A 342 -15.63 7.99 12.49
C GLY A 342 -15.97 9.34 13.13
N LYS A 343 -15.72 9.53 14.43
CA LYS A 343 -15.97 10.80 15.14
C LYS A 343 -14.80 11.79 15.08
N ALA A 344 -13.62 11.38 14.62
CA ALA A 344 -12.45 12.26 14.50
C ALA A 344 -12.35 12.96 13.12
N PHE A 345 -13.33 12.76 12.24
CA PHE A 345 -13.37 13.35 10.88
C PHE A 345 -14.52 14.35 10.67
N GLN A 346 -15.22 14.74 11.74
CA GLN A 346 -16.35 15.69 11.69
C GLN A 346 -16.18 16.92 12.60
N ASP A 347 -15.03 17.05 13.27
CA ASP A 347 -14.53 18.29 13.88
C ASP A 347 -13.22 18.67 13.18
#